data_AF-A0AAW4URD7-F1
#
_entry.id   AF-A0AAW4URD7-F1
#
_cell.length_a   1.000
_cell.length_b   1.000
_cell.length_c   1.000
_cell.angle_alpha   90.00
_cell.angle_beta   90.00
_cell.angle_gamma   90.00
#
_symmetry.space_group_name_H-M   'P 1'
#
loop_
_entity.id
_entity.type
_entity.pdbx_description
1 polymer ?
#
loop_
_entity_poly.entity_id
_entity_poly.type
_entity_poly.pdbx_seq_one_letter_code
_entity_poly.pdbx_strand_id
1 'polypeptide(L)'
;MTVQEDFVWGEGYGNGSKADDERCNMMIGGLNSLIHFADQQYFSSMTDTYTDYILDFLASQGVDTSREFVINGTHCELVNGKIREVGNDYVVPSSIQQKAV
;
A
#
# COMPACT_ATOMS: atom_id res chain seq x y z
N MET A 1 -8.06 1.10 16.22
CA MET A 1 -7.84 1.39 14.80
C MET A 1 -9.18 1.68 14.17
N THR A 2 -9.26 2.77 13.41
CA THR A 2 -10.47 3.25 12.75
C THR A 2 -10.13 3.46 11.28
N VAL A 3 -10.91 2.85 10.39
CA VAL A 3 -10.81 3.03 8.94
C VAL A 3 -11.82 4.09 8.53
N GLN A 4 -11.37 5.12 7.80
CA GLN A 4 -12.22 6.15 7.18
C GLN A 4 -12.11 6.07 5.64
N GLU A 5 -12.85 6.92 4.92
CA GLU A 5 -12.90 6.88 3.44
C GLU A 5 -11.51 6.88 2.79
N ASP A 6 -10.62 7.79 3.20
CA ASP A 6 -9.33 7.99 2.50
C ASP A 6 -8.10 7.70 3.38
N PHE A 7 -8.29 7.28 4.64
CA PHE A 7 -7.17 7.02 5.54
C PHE A 7 -7.51 6.05 6.68
N VAL A 8 -6.47 5.43 7.22
CA VAL A 8 -6.54 4.60 8.43
C VAL A 8 -5.88 5.34 9.58
N TRP A 9 -6.57 5.40 10.72
CA TRP A 9 -6.06 5.99 11.96
C TRP A 9 -5.97 4.95 13.07
N GLY A 10 -4.92 5.03 13.89
CA GLY A 10 -4.82 4.23 15.10
C GLY A 10 -4.28 5.05 16.26
N GLU A 11 -4.99 5.01 17.38
CA GLU A 11 -4.47 5.44 18.67
C GLU A 11 -3.85 4.24 19.38
N GLY A 12 -2.56 4.33 19.70
CA GLY A 12 -1.93 3.49 20.71
C GLY A 12 -2.12 4.15 22.07
N TYR A 13 -2.91 3.55 22.97
CA TYR A 13 -3.13 4.07 24.33
C TYR A 13 -1.91 3.92 25.26
N GLY A 14 -0.73 3.53 24.74
CA GLY A 14 0.52 3.42 25.49
C GLY A 14 0.55 2.32 26.56
N ASN A 15 -0.46 1.45 26.61
CA ASN A 15 -0.54 0.29 27.50
C ASN A 15 0.10 -0.99 26.90
N GLY A 16 0.59 -0.92 25.66
CA GLY A 16 1.29 -2.01 24.97
C GLY A 16 2.81 -1.90 25.07
N SER A 17 3.53 -2.90 24.56
CA SER A 17 4.99 -2.79 24.43
C SER A 17 5.37 -1.84 23.28
N LYS A 18 6.56 -1.25 23.32
CA LYS A 18 7.09 -0.44 22.21
C LYS A 18 7.06 -1.19 20.86
N ALA A 19 7.23 -2.51 20.90
CA ALA A 19 7.15 -3.36 19.71
C ALA A 19 5.72 -3.46 19.16
N ASP A 20 4.70 -3.43 20.02
CA ASP A 20 3.29 -3.42 19.59
C ASP A 20 2.91 -2.07 18.97
N ASP A 21 3.41 -0.97 19.53
CA ASP A 21 3.22 0.38 18.97
C ASP A 21 3.90 0.51 17.60
N GLU A 22 5.14 0.01 17.47
CA GLU A 22 5.86 -0.02 16.18
C GLU A 22 5.11 -0.86 15.14
N ARG A 23 4.60 -2.03 15.51
CA ARG A 23 3.77 -2.85 14.61
C ARG A 23 2.48 -2.14 14.19
N CYS A 24 1.81 -1.47 15.14
CA CYS A 24 0.60 -0.71 14.86
C CYS A 24 0.88 0.44 13.87
N ASN A 25 1.98 1.16 14.07
CA ASN A 25 2.42 2.22 13.16
C ASN A 25 2.79 1.72 11.77
N MET A 26 3.47 0.56 11.67
CA MET A 26 3.77 -0.06 10.37
C MET A 26 2.50 -0.49 9.63
N MET A 27 1.51 -1.00 10.34
CA MET A 27 0.21 -1.38 9.77
C MET A 27 -0.57 -0.15 9.27
N ILE A 28 -0.60 0.93 10.06
CA ILE A 28 -1.26 2.19 9.67
C ILE A 28 -0.54 2.80 8.45
N GLY A 29 0.79 2.90 8.49
CA GLY A 29 1.59 3.45 7.39
C GLY A 29 1.44 2.65 6.10
N GLY A 30 1.48 1.31 6.21
CA GLY A 30 1.31 0.40 5.08
C GLY A 30 -0.07 0.54 4.43
N LEU A 31 -1.14 0.48 5.21
CA LEU A 31 -2.51 0.62 4.69
C LEU A 31 -2.76 2.01 4.10
N ASN A 32 -2.25 3.07 4.72
CA ASN A 32 -2.41 4.41 4.19
C ASN A 32 -1.66 4.58 2.86
N SER A 33 -0.43 4.05 2.75
CA SER A 33 0.33 4.07 1.51
C SER A 33 -0.37 3.27 0.40
N LEU A 34 -1.03 2.16 0.76
CA LEU A 34 -1.75 1.30 -0.17
C LEU A 34 -3.00 1.97 -0.74
N ILE A 35 -3.79 2.64 0.11
CA ILE A 35 -4.98 3.41 -0.29
C ILE A 35 -4.57 4.49 -1.29
N HIS A 36 -3.61 5.36 -0.92
CA HIS A 36 -3.18 6.44 -1.80
C HIS A 36 -2.51 5.97 -3.09
N PHE A 37 -1.80 4.84 -3.06
CA PHE A 37 -1.26 4.22 -4.28
C PHE A 37 -2.39 3.74 -5.20
N ALA A 38 -3.36 3.00 -4.66
CA ALA A 38 -4.45 2.44 -5.44
C ALA A 38 -5.38 3.52 -6.01
N ASP A 39 -5.52 4.64 -5.31
CA ASP A 39 -6.26 5.83 -5.76
C ASP A 39 -5.47 6.71 -6.74
N GLN A 40 -4.30 6.26 -7.18
CA GLN A 40 -3.45 6.98 -8.13
C GLN A 40 -3.03 8.37 -7.61
N GLN A 41 -2.92 8.53 -6.28
CA GLN A 41 -2.49 9.75 -5.61
C GLN A 41 -1.00 9.73 -5.29
N TYR A 42 -0.45 8.55 -4.98
CA TYR A 42 0.96 8.36 -4.59
C TYR A 42 1.77 7.57 -5.61
N PHE A 43 3.04 7.94 -5.72
CA PHE A 43 4.05 7.13 -6.40
C PHE A 43 4.15 5.75 -5.77
N SER A 44 4.34 4.69 -6.57
CA SER A 44 4.46 3.32 -6.03
C SER A 44 5.61 3.19 -5.02
N SER A 45 6.66 4.01 -5.13
CA SER A 45 7.77 4.04 -4.18
C SER A 45 7.37 4.42 -2.74
N MET A 46 6.21 5.05 -2.54
CA MET A 46 5.71 5.37 -1.19
C MET A 46 5.27 4.11 -0.42
N THR A 47 5.11 2.98 -1.11
CA THR A 47 4.80 1.66 -0.52
C THR A 47 6.06 0.86 -0.14
N ASP A 48 7.24 1.27 -0.61
CA ASP A 48 8.49 0.49 -0.49
C ASP A 48 8.85 0.19 0.97
N THR A 49 8.71 1.17 1.86
CA THR A 49 9.02 1.04 3.30
C THR A 49 8.13 -0.01 3.99
N TYR A 50 6.94 -0.27 3.45
CA TYR A 50 5.92 -1.11 4.06
C TYR A 50 5.62 -2.37 3.24
N THR A 51 6.40 -2.65 2.19
CA THR A 51 6.02 -3.66 1.20
C THR A 51 5.80 -5.04 1.83
N ASP A 52 6.69 -5.50 2.70
CA ASP A 52 6.52 -6.80 3.37
C ASP A 52 5.20 -6.87 4.16
N TYR A 53 4.86 -5.81 4.90
CA TYR A 53 3.60 -5.74 5.66
C TYR A 53 2.38 -5.71 4.75
N ILE A 54 2.45 -4.97 3.63
CA ILE A 54 1.36 -4.90 2.66
C ILE A 54 1.16 -6.29 2.02
N LEU A 55 2.23 -7.00 1.68
CA LEU A 55 2.14 -8.34 1.11
C LEU A 55 1.55 -9.35 2.10
N ASP A 56 1.97 -9.31 3.36
CA ASP A 56 1.39 -10.14 4.42
C ASP A 56 -0.10 -9.84 4.61
N PHE A 57 -0.48 -8.55 4.59
CA PHE A 57 -1.88 -8.15 4.66
C PHE A 57 -2.68 -8.68 3.46
N LEU A 58 -2.20 -8.47 2.23
CA LEU A 58 -2.86 -8.96 1.02
C LEU A 58 -3.01 -10.48 1.03
N ALA A 59 -1.98 -11.22 1.43
CA ALA A 59 -2.02 -12.67 1.57
C ALA A 59 -3.06 -13.11 2.63
N SER A 60 -3.17 -12.39 3.75
CA SER A 60 -4.19 -12.65 4.77
C SER A 60 -5.62 -12.45 4.27
N GLN A 61 -5.82 -11.61 3.26
CA GLN A 61 -7.11 -11.40 2.59
C GLN A 61 -7.34 -12.39 1.43
N GLY A 62 -6.39 -13.29 1.16
CA GLY A 62 -6.47 -14.29 0.08
C GLY A 62 -6.05 -13.76 -1.29
N VAL A 63 -5.37 -12.62 -1.36
CA VAL A 63 -4.83 -12.08 -2.62
C VAL A 63 -3.53 -12.83 -2.98
N ASP A 64 -3.49 -13.39 -4.18
CA ASP A 64 -2.28 -14.03 -4.72
C ASP A 64 -1.40 -12.98 -5.43
N THR A 65 -0.35 -12.54 -4.76
CA THR A 65 0.60 -11.52 -5.25
C THR A 65 1.75 -12.11 -6.08
N SER A 66 1.76 -13.43 -6.34
CA SER A 66 2.75 -14.08 -7.21
C SER A 66 2.49 -13.86 -8.71
N ARG A 67 1.31 -13.34 -9.04
CA ARG A 67 0.83 -13.00 -10.38
C ARG A 67 0.31 -11.56 -10.36
N GLU A 68 -0.22 -11.08 -11.48
CA GLU A 68 -0.96 -9.82 -11.52
C GLU A 68 -2.18 -9.84 -10.58
N PHE A 69 -2.35 -8.80 -9.78
CA PHE A 69 -3.44 -8.63 -8.83
C PHE A 69 -4.05 -7.23 -8.94
N VAL A 70 -5.26 -7.03 -8.41
CA VAL A 70 -5.98 -5.76 -8.51
C VAL A 70 -6.21 -5.18 -7.12
N ILE A 71 -5.84 -3.91 -6.92
CA ILE A 71 -6.13 -3.13 -5.72
C ILE A 71 -6.91 -1.89 -6.15
N ASN A 72 -8.14 -1.73 -5.65
CA ASN A 72 -9.04 -0.63 -6.00
C ASN A 72 -9.13 -0.32 -7.52
N GLY A 73 -9.19 -1.35 -8.36
CA GLY A 73 -9.22 -1.21 -9.83
C GLY A 73 -7.86 -0.94 -10.49
N THR A 74 -6.79 -0.69 -9.72
CA THR A 74 -5.42 -0.58 -10.22
C THR A 74 -4.82 -1.99 -10.39
N HIS A 75 -4.38 -2.30 -11.60
CA HIS A 75 -3.68 -3.56 -11.92
C HIS A 75 -2.23 -3.47 -11.44
N CYS A 76 -1.83 -4.43 -10.62
CA CYS A 76 -0.57 -4.43 -9.89
C CYS A 76 0.24 -5.70 -10.14
N GLU A 77 1.55 -5.58 -10.09
CA GLU A 77 2.48 -6.69 -10.13
C GLU A 77 3.61 -6.50 -9.10
N LEU A 78 4.25 -7.62 -8.72
CA LEU A 78 5.40 -7.60 -7.84
C LEU A 78 6.69 -7.67 -8.65
N VAL A 79 7.43 -6.56 -8.72
CA VAL A 79 8.69 -6.46 -9.48
C VAL A 79 9.83 -6.15 -8.51
N ASN A 80 10.82 -7.05 -8.43
CA ASN A 80 11.95 -6.95 -7.51
C ASN A 80 11.52 -6.75 -6.04
N GLY A 81 10.44 -7.43 -5.63
CA GLY A 81 9.90 -7.33 -4.28
C GLY A 81 9.20 -6.00 -3.99
N LYS A 82 8.83 -5.21 -5.01
CA LYS A 82 8.09 -3.95 -4.88
C LYS A 82 6.78 -4.01 -5.65
N ILE A 83 5.74 -3.42 -5.07
CA ILE A 83 4.44 -3.31 -5.72
C ILE A 83 4.53 -2.23 -6.79
N ARG A 84 4.16 -2.59 -8.02
CA ARG A 84 4.14 -1.70 -9.19
C ARG A 84 2.78 -1.78 -9.88
N GLU A 85 2.41 -0.70 -10.54
CA GLU A 85 1.28 -0.73 -11.47
C GLU A 85 1.74 -1.34 -12.80
N VAL A 86 0.93 -2.24 -13.35
CA VAL A 86 1.24 -2.93 -14.61
C VAL A 86 1.31 -1.92 -15.76
N GLY A 87 2.38 -1.99 -16.55
CA GLY A 87 2.59 -1.11 -17.70
C GLY A 87 3.03 0.32 -17.34
N ASN A 88 3.35 0.57 -16.07
CA ASN A 88 3.84 1.85 -15.57
C ASN A 88 5.34 1.79 -15.29
N ASP A 89 6.13 2.09 -16.31
CA ASP A 89 7.61 2.08 -16.23
C ASP A 89 8.18 3.20 -15.34
N TYR A 90 7.37 4.22 -15.01
CA TYR A 90 7.85 5.49 -14.45
C TYR A 90 7.54 5.71 -12.98
N VAL A 91 6.94 4.75 -12.25
CA VAL A 91 6.64 4.85 -10.80
C VAL A 91 5.61 5.95 -10.46
N VAL A 92 5.25 6.77 -11.45
CA VAL A 92 4.34 7.93 -11.39
C VAL A 92 2.92 7.45 -11.59
N PRO A 93 1.94 7.88 -10.79
CA PRO A 93 0.54 7.52 -11.04
C PRO A 93 0.12 7.72 -12.49
N SER A 94 -0.51 6.72 -13.10
CA SER A 94 -1.09 6.78 -14.45
C SER A 94 -2.03 7.98 -14.64
N SER A 95 -2.74 8.40 -13.59
CA SER A 95 -3.60 9.59 -13.61
C SER A 95 -2.85 10.89 -13.95
N ILE A 96 -1.56 10.96 -13.59
CA ILE A 96 -0.65 12.07 -13.89
C ILE A 96 0.01 11.84 -15.25
N GLN A 97 0.46 10.61 -15.52
CA GLN A 97 1.11 10.26 -16.79
C GLN A 97 0.20 10.51 -17.99
N GLN A 98 -1.07 10.10 -17.94
CA GLN A 98 -2.05 10.29 -19.02
C GLN A 98 -2.36 11.77 -19.32
N LYS A 99 -2.15 12.68 -18.36
CA LYS A 99 -2.31 14.13 -18.58
C LYS A 99 -1.09 14.79 -19.21
N ALA A 100 0.05 14.08 -19.26
CA ALA A 100 1.31 14.58 -19.79
C ALA A 100 1.59 14.13 -21.23
N VAL A 101 0.68 13.37 -21.85
CA VAL A 101 0.77 12.87 -23.24
C VAL A 101 -0.22 13.59 -24.15
#